data_AF-A0A2H0YCI2-F1
#
_entry.id   AF-A0A2H0YCI2-F1
#
_cell.length_a   1.000
_cell.length_b   1.000
_cell.length_c   1.000
_cell.angle_alpha   90.00
_cell.angle_beta   90.00
_cell.angle_gamma   90.00
#
_symmetry.space_group_name_H-M   'P 1'
#
loop_
_entity.id
_entity.type
_entity.pdbx_description
1 polymer ?
#
loop_
_entity_poly.entity_id
_entity_poly.type
_entity_poly.pdbx_seq_one_letter_code
_entity_poly.pdbx_strand_id
1 'polypeptide(L)'
;MLDLSELSQENLEKTQKILKIVLDWCQLQFNRLTGIIKIPLKKFEKEGFYYDEIVAVLNRINDKTEIIEIKNEWFLKKYNEFRQKHFILDHLEKTDRFTERWKKSLLDALITQSNLPVSEEDLKNYIILRIENLNELKEIKKEVDKKIKEKERITARKEGQPVELFTNEVVPDRTAEIERQMNEARKWEVERWERERLHKEQLKQDRILRTPVDKYTHALDLIIERAEFAEDGNSFSIEFYDFNFEQMIGSRMLEKFLTELQNNGCFEKYERTNYAGGTRFSFLKVNIKNLKKFKERKGKKIKREEKRKIRKITIIKMNDGKYLFAINDDYGSAKKISSYSEWWQIFIKEMVERNMRPETRTNVKEIPKDMADYFNYNVDKCPIYMGGKYDLTNIFVGKGIDTMINPDIKTEIISEKKYLIRKKKKNKK
;
A
#
# COMPACT_ATOMS: atom_id res chain seq x y z
N MET A 1 29.14 -19.47 -3.67
CA MET A 1 29.19 -20.95 -3.50
C MET A 1 28.15 -21.34 -2.46
N LEU A 2 27.28 -22.31 -2.74
CA LEU A 2 26.32 -22.81 -1.75
C LEU A 2 27.08 -23.48 -0.59
N ASP A 3 26.78 -23.10 0.64
CA ASP A 3 27.29 -23.81 1.80
C ASP A 3 26.46 -25.06 2.03
N LEU A 4 26.86 -26.15 1.37
CA LEU A 4 26.20 -27.45 1.46
C LEU A 4 26.63 -28.23 2.72
N SER A 5 27.58 -27.72 3.51
CA SER A 5 28.14 -28.43 4.67
C SER A 5 27.16 -28.49 5.84
N GLU A 6 26.30 -27.48 5.98
CA GLU A 6 25.32 -27.34 7.06
C GLU A 6 23.99 -28.08 6.81
N LEU A 7 23.79 -28.65 5.61
CA LEU A 7 22.52 -29.31 5.27
C LEU A 7 22.46 -30.73 5.85
N SER A 8 21.34 -31.06 6.51
CA SER A 8 21.03 -32.45 6.89
C SER A 8 20.96 -33.36 5.65
N GLN A 9 21.17 -34.65 5.86
CA GLN A 9 21.10 -35.66 4.79
C GLN A 9 19.75 -35.59 4.06
N GLU A 10 18.65 -35.51 4.81
CA GLU A 10 17.29 -35.37 4.28
C GLU A 10 17.15 -34.13 3.39
N ASN A 11 17.67 -32.97 3.81
CA ASN A 11 17.59 -31.74 3.01
C ASN A 11 18.42 -31.79 1.74
N LEU A 12 19.57 -32.48 1.75
CA LEU A 12 20.38 -32.72 0.57
C LEU A 12 19.62 -33.61 -0.44
N GLU A 13 18.98 -34.67 0.03
CA GLU A 13 18.17 -35.56 -0.81
C GLU A 13 16.95 -34.84 -1.41
N LYS A 14 16.26 -34.02 -0.61
CA LYS A 14 15.15 -33.17 -1.11
C LYS A 14 15.64 -32.21 -2.21
N THR A 15 16.76 -31.53 -1.95
CA THR A 15 17.39 -30.62 -2.92
C THR A 15 17.77 -31.34 -4.21
N GLN A 16 18.36 -32.54 -4.09
CA GLN A 16 18.75 -33.35 -5.23
C GLN A 16 17.55 -33.75 -6.10
N LYS A 17 16.45 -34.21 -5.49
CA LYS A 17 15.24 -34.63 -6.22
C LYS A 17 14.57 -33.47 -6.93
N ILE A 18 14.44 -32.32 -6.26
CA ILE A 18 13.86 -31.11 -6.86
C ILE A 18 14.73 -30.61 -8.03
N LEU A 19 16.05 -30.53 -7.85
CA LEU A 19 16.97 -30.15 -8.92
C LEU A 19 16.95 -31.12 -10.09
N LYS A 20 16.81 -32.43 -9.83
CA LYS A 20 16.67 -33.45 -10.86
C LYS A 20 15.43 -33.19 -11.71
N ILE A 21 14.26 -33.00 -11.10
CA ILE A 21 13.01 -32.68 -11.83
C ILE A 21 13.18 -31.42 -12.68
N VAL A 22 13.77 -30.35 -12.11
CA VAL A 22 14.00 -29.09 -12.81
C VAL A 22 14.90 -29.29 -14.02
N LEU A 23 16.04 -29.95 -13.85
CA LEU A 23 17.02 -30.17 -14.91
C LEU A 23 16.53 -31.12 -16.00
N ASP A 24 15.84 -32.20 -15.63
CA ASP A 24 15.21 -33.13 -16.56
C ASP A 24 14.18 -32.39 -17.43
N TRP A 25 13.39 -31.51 -16.82
CA TRP A 25 12.42 -30.70 -17.56
C TRP A 25 13.08 -29.65 -18.45
N CYS A 26 14.19 -29.05 -18.01
CA CYS A 26 14.99 -28.14 -18.84
C CYS A 26 15.54 -28.84 -20.07
N GLN A 27 15.97 -30.10 -19.98
CA GLN A 27 16.46 -30.82 -21.16
C GLN A 27 15.37 -30.99 -22.22
N LEU A 28 14.11 -31.10 -21.82
CA LEU A 28 12.98 -31.32 -22.71
C LEU A 28 12.40 -30.04 -23.30
N GLN A 29 12.32 -28.96 -22.53
CA GLN A 29 11.47 -27.80 -22.84
C GLN A 29 12.15 -26.44 -22.61
N PHE A 30 13.48 -26.39 -22.43
CA PHE A 30 14.16 -25.13 -22.13
C PHE A 30 14.17 -24.18 -23.34
N ASN A 31 13.45 -23.06 -23.19
CA ASN A 31 13.48 -21.97 -24.15
C ASN A 31 14.73 -21.10 -23.91
N ARG A 32 15.74 -21.26 -24.76
CA ARG A 32 17.00 -20.51 -24.67
C ARG A 32 16.85 -19.01 -24.88
N LEU A 33 15.78 -18.55 -25.54
CA LEU A 33 15.56 -17.12 -25.81
C LEU A 33 15.04 -16.36 -24.60
N THR A 34 14.20 -17.00 -23.79
CA THR A 34 13.58 -16.36 -22.63
C THR A 34 14.17 -16.82 -21.30
N GLY A 35 14.83 -17.97 -21.27
CA GLY A 35 15.26 -18.65 -20.04
C GLY A 35 14.07 -19.10 -19.17
N ILE A 36 12.83 -18.96 -19.65
CA ILE A 36 11.61 -19.27 -18.90
C ILE A 36 11.22 -20.71 -19.16
N ILE A 37 10.92 -21.43 -18.08
CA ILE A 37 10.42 -22.79 -18.12
C ILE A 37 9.19 -22.94 -17.23
N LYS A 38 8.21 -23.72 -17.70
CA LYS A 38 6.99 -24.07 -16.95
C LYS A 38 7.04 -25.55 -16.61
N ILE A 39 7.08 -25.88 -15.33
CA ILE A 39 7.17 -27.26 -14.86
C ILE A 39 5.85 -27.63 -14.16
N PRO A 40 5.13 -28.68 -14.59
CA PRO A 40 3.87 -29.07 -13.94
C PRO A 40 4.09 -29.43 -12.48
N LEU A 41 3.27 -28.88 -11.57
CA LEU A 41 3.35 -29.18 -10.13
C LEU A 41 3.15 -30.66 -9.83
N LYS A 42 2.29 -31.33 -10.61
CA LYS A 42 2.07 -32.78 -10.56
C LYS A 42 3.35 -33.63 -10.70
N LYS A 43 4.43 -33.09 -11.27
CA LYS A 43 5.72 -33.80 -11.36
C LYS A 43 6.44 -33.83 -10.01
N PHE A 44 6.32 -32.77 -9.23
CA PHE A 44 6.88 -32.67 -7.88
C PHE A 44 6.01 -33.41 -6.86
N GLU A 45 4.69 -33.30 -7.00
CA GLU A 45 3.73 -34.01 -6.13
C GLU A 45 3.92 -35.54 -6.19
N LYS A 46 4.29 -36.09 -7.35
CA LYS A 46 4.60 -37.52 -7.50
C LYS A 46 5.81 -37.97 -6.67
N GLU A 47 6.73 -37.07 -6.39
CA GLU A 47 7.90 -37.30 -5.54
C GLU A 47 7.64 -36.87 -4.07
N GLY A 48 6.40 -36.49 -3.76
CA GLY A 48 5.97 -36.10 -2.41
C GLY A 48 6.26 -34.65 -2.03
N PHE A 49 6.54 -33.77 -2.98
CA PHE A 49 6.85 -32.36 -2.71
C PHE A 49 5.64 -31.44 -2.92
N TYR A 50 5.41 -30.56 -1.95
CA TYR A 50 4.42 -29.48 -2.07
C TYR A 50 5.05 -28.17 -2.54
N TYR A 51 4.22 -27.25 -3.05
CA TYR A 51 4.68 -25.97 -3.63
C TYR A 51 5.65 -25.20 -2.71
N ASP A 52 5.31 -25.06 -1.43
CA ASP A 52 6.12 -24.30 -0.47
C ASP A 52 7.50 -24.92 -0.25
N GLU A 53 7.60 -26.25 -0.28
CA GLU A 53 8.87 -26.96 -0.15
C GLU A 53 9.76 -26.77 -1.39
N ILE A 54 9.15 -26.80 -2.58
CA ILE A 54 9.85 -26.54 -3.84
C ILE A 54 10.41 -25.12 -3.85
N VAL A 55 9.57 -24.15 -3.48
CA VAL A 55 9.95 -22.72 -3.40
C VAL A 55 11.07 -22.52 -2.39
N ALA A 56 10.97 -23.09 -1.20
CA ALA A 56 12.00 -22.95 -0.17
C ALA A 56 13.37 -23.48 -0.62
N VAL A 57 13.39 -24.63 -1.32
CA VAL A 57 14.63 -25.21 -1.85
C VAL A 57 15.21 -24.34 -2.97
N LEU A 58 14.38 -23.90 -3.92
CA LEU A 58 14.84 -23.08 -5.05
C LEU A 58 15.28 -21.68 -4.60
N ASN A 59 14.59 -21.05 -3.65
CA ASN A 59 14.99 -19.77 -3.08
C ASN A 59 16.32 -19.89 -2.31
N ARG A 60 16.54 -20.97 -1.56
CA ARG A 60 17.84 -21.21 -0.89
C ARG A 60 18.99 -21.33 -1.88
N ILE A 61 18.75 -21.91 -3.05
CA ILE A 61 19.73 -21.97 -4.14
C ILE A 61 19.94 -20.56 -4.70
N ASN A 62 18.84 -19.83 -4.95
CA ASN A 62 18.87 -18.50 -5.54
C ASN A 62 19.53 -17.43 -4.65
N ASP A 63 19.29 -17.44 -3.34
CA ASP A 63 19.81 -16.46 -2.36
C ASP A 63 21.34 -16.30 -2.40
N LYS A 64 22.06 -17.28 -2.95
CA LYS A 64 23.53 -17.28 -3.05
C LYS A 64 24.06 -17.21 -4.48
N THR A 65 23.22 -17.39 -5.49
CA THR A 65 23.67 -17.62 -6.87
C THR A 65 22.93 -16.77 -7.91
N GLU A 66 21.75 -16.26 -7.58
CA GLU A 66 20.90 -15.45 -8.48
C GLU A 66 20.55 -16.12 -9.82
N ILE A 67 20.67 -17.46 -9.91
CA ILE A 67 20.48 -18.20 -11.17
C ILE A 67 19.05 -18.65 -11.45
N ILE A 68 18.16 -18.65 -10.45
CA ILE A 68 16.77 -19.11 -10.57
C ILE A 68 15.82 -18.06 -10.01
N GLU A 69 14.98 -17.49 -10.86
CA GLU A 69 13.90 -16.61 -10.43
C GLU A 69 12.55 -17.33 -10.50
N ILE A 70 11.84 -17.41 -9.36
CA ILE A 70 10.49 -17.99 -9.29
C ILE A 70 9.46 -16.92 -9.67
N LYS A 71 8.89 -17.03 -10.87
CA LYS A 71 7.96 -16.01 -11.40
C LYS A 71 6.58 -16.07 -10.76
N ASN A 72 6.16 -17.21 -10.20
CA ASN A 72 4.90 -17.33 -9.47
C ASN A 72 4.83 -16.37 -8.27
N GLU A 73 5.94 -16.21 -7.52
CA GLU A 73 5.99 -15.31 -6.37
C GLU A 73 5.95 -13.84 -6.79
N TRP A 74 6.68 -13.49 -7.86
CA TRP A 74 6.61 -12.16 -8.45
C TRP A 74 5.19 -11.82 -8.88
N PHE A 75 4.49 -12.76 -9.50
CA PHE A 75 3.11 -12.60 -9.94
C PHE A 75 2.16 -12.39 -8.75
N LEU A 76 2.26 -13.24 -7.72
CA LEU A 76 1.44 -13.13 -6.51
C LEU A 76 1.68 -11.78 -5.80
N LYS A 77 2.94 -11.35 -5.70
CA LYS A 77 3.32 -10.05 -5.14
C LYS A 77 2.74 -8.89 -5.96
N LYS A 78 2.85 -8.93 -7.29
CA LYS A 78 2.29 -7.90 -8.17
C LYS A 78 0.78 -7.84 -8.12
N TYR A 79 0.13 -9.00 -8.11
CA TYR A 79 -1.31 -9.12 -7.92
C TYR A 79 -1.75 -8.48 -6.60
N ASN A 80 -1.07 -8.78 -5.50
CA ASN A 80 -1.36 -8.19 -4.18
C ASN A 80 -1.06 -6.68 -4.13
N GLU A 81 0.06 -6.21 -4.70
CA GLU A 81 0.38 -4.78 -4.83
C GLU A 81 -0.70 -4.03 -5.62
N PHE A 82 -1.25 -4.66 -6.67
CA PHE A 82 -2.30 -4.07 -7.50
C PHE A 82 -3.66 -4.10 -6.80
N ARG A 83 -3.97 -5.21 -6.10
CA ARG A 83 -5.15 -5.34 -5.22
C ARG A 83 -5.18 -4.22 -4.18
N GLN A 84 -4.05 -3.96 -3.52
CA GLN A 84 -3.91 -2.92 -2.50
C GLN A 84 -4.00 -1.49 -3.06
N LYS A 85 -3.50 -1.25 -4.28
CA LYS A 85 -3.61 0.06 -4.96
C LYS A 85 -5.03 0.42 -5.37
N HIS A 86 -5.89 -0.59 -5.53
CA HIS A 86 -7.29 -0.40 -5.89
C HIS A 86 -8.17 -0.80 -4.70
N PHE A 87 -8.20 0.07 -3.69
CA PHE A 87 -9.01 -0.02 -2.46
C PHE A 87 -10.49 -0.41 -2.66
N ILE A 88 -11.02 -0.23 -3.88
CA ILE A 88 -12.38 -0.66 -4.28
C ILE A 88 -12.52 -2.20 -4.24
N LEU A 89 -11.43 -2.97 -4.35
CA LEU A 89 -11.46 -4.43 -4.48
C LEU A 89 -11.88 -5.16 -3.20
N ASP A 90 -11.54 -4.68 -2.01
CA ASP A 90 -11.99 -5.28 -0.75
C ASP A 90 -13.49 -5.04 -0.48
N HIS A 91 -14.10 -4.06 -1.15
CA HIS A 91 -15.55 -3.81 -1.09
C HIS A 91 -16.34 -4.55 -2.18
N LEU A 92 -15.70 -4.88 -3.31
CA LEU A 92 -16.32 -5.60 -4.43
C LEU A 92 -16.33 -7.13 -4.26
N GLU A 93 -15.55 -7.69 -3.32
CA GLU A 93 -15.62 -9.14 -2.99
C GLU A 93 -16.99 -9.59 -2.47
N LYS A 94 -17.92 -8.66 -2.19
CA LYS A 94 -19.29 -8.95 -1.77
C LYS A 94 -20.29 -9.14 -2.93
N THR A 95 -19.87 -8.97 -4.19
CA THR A 95 -20.75 -9.14 -5.36
C THR A 95 -20.17 -10.13 -6.38
N ASP A 96 -20.53 -11.42 -6.24
CA ASP A 96 -19.97 -12.59 -6.95
C ASP A 96 -19.81 -12.50 -8.48
N ARG A 97 -20.68 -11.77 -9.18
CA ARG A 97 -20.64 -11.72 -10.65
C ARG A 97 -19.66 -10.69 -11.21
N PHE A 98 -19.30 -9.68 -10.44
CA PHE A 98 -18.39 -8.61 -10.89
C PHE A 98 -16.93 -8.99 -10.61
N THR A 99 -16.67 -9.76 -9.56
CA THR A 99 -15.35 -10.22 -9.14
C THR A 99 -14.64 -11.12 -10.15
N GLU A 100 -15.32 -12.12 -10.71
CA GLU A 100 -14.69 -13.08 -11.64
C GLU A 100 -14.23 -12.45 -12.96
N ARG A 101 -15.12 -11.70 -13.63
CA ARG A 101 -14.82 -11.05 -14.91
C ARG A 101 -13.72 -10.00 -14.79
N TRP A 102 -13.67 -9.31 -13.64
CA TRP A 102 -12.67 -8.29 -13.38
C TRP A 102 -11.33 -8.88 -12.92
N LYS A 103 -11.35 -9.93 -12.08
CA LYS A 103 -10.15 -10.73 -11.74
C LYS A 103 -9.45 -11.23 -13.00
N LYS A 104 -10.22 -11.79 -13.94
CA LYS A 104 -9.70 -12.25 -15.24
C LYS A 104 -9.06 -11.12 -16.05
N SER A 105 -9.76 -9.99 -16.22
CA SER A 105 -9.25 -8.82 -16.95
C SER A 105 -7.97 -8.23 -16.33
N LEU A 106 -7.88 -8.27 -15.00
CA LEU A 106 -6.72 -7.78 -14.24
C LEU A 106 -5.52 -8.73 -14.34
N LEU A 107 -5.79 -10.03 -14.35
CA LEU A 107 -4.79 -11.05 -14.61
C LEU A 107 -4.23 -10.93 -16.02
N ASP A 108 -5.11 -10.75 -17.02
CA ASP A 108 -4.73 -10.55 -18.42
C ASP A 108 -3.87 -9.29 -18.59
N ALA A 109 -4.16 -8.21 -17.88
CA ALA A 109 -3.36 -6.99 -17.87
C ALA A 109 -1.96 -7.18 -17.25
N LEU A 110 -1.86 -7.95 -16.16
CA LEU A 110 -0.57 -8.28 -15.53
C LEU A 110 0.27 -9.21 -16.41
N ILE A 111 -0.35 -10.21 -17.03
CA ILE A 111 0.29 -11.10 -18.00
C ILE A 111 0.84 -10.28 -19.17
N THR A 112 0.02 -9.39 -19.74
CA THR A 112 0.42 -8.52 -20.87
C THR A 112 1.54 -7.55 -20.50
N GLN A 113 1.51 -6.93 -19.31
CA GLN A 113 2.57 -6.02 -18.87
C GLN A 113 3.89 -6.71 -18.52
N SER A 114 3.83 -7.98 -18.09
CA SER A 114 5.01 -8.72 -17.67
C SER A 114 5.81 -9.31 -18.84
N ASN A 115 5.27 -9.29 -20.06
CA ASN A 115 5.80 -10.02 -21.23
C ASN A 115 6.05 -11.52 -20.94
N LEU A 116 5.43 -12.07 -19.89
CA LEU A 116 5.55 -13.49 -19.57
C LEU A 116 4.48 -14.26 -20.37
N PRO A 117 4.86 -15.30 -21.12
CA PRO A 117 3.90 -16.08 -21.92
C PRO A 117 3.14 -17.09 -21.04
N VAL A 118 2.44 -16.65 -20.00
CA VAL A 118 1.79 -17.49 -18.97
C VAL A 118 0.32 -17.13 -18.80
N SER A 119 -0.54 -18.14 -18.66
CA SER A 119 -1.96 -18.01 -18.39
C SER A 119 -2.30 -18.15 -16.89
N GLU A 120 -3.54 -17.85 -16.50
CA GLU A 120 -4.03 -18.14 -15.15
C GLU A 120 -3.90 -19.62 -14.78
N GLU A 121 -4.26 -20.47 -15.74
CA GLU A 121 -4.20 -21.93 -15.61
C GLU A 121 -2.75 -22.38 -15.38
N ASP A 122 -1.78 -21.69 -16.00
CA ASP A 122 -0.36 -21.98 -15.80
C ASP A 122 0.09 -21.66 -14.38
N LEU A 123 -0.36 -20.53 -13.81
CA LEU A 123 0.01 -20.11 -12.45
C LEU A 123 -0.52 -21.05 -11.37
N LYS A 124 -1.65 -21.71 -11.62
CA LYS A 124 -2.26 -22.70 -10.69
C LYS A 124 -1.61 -24.07 -10.80
N ASN A 125 -1.22 -24.48 -12.01
CA ASN A 125 -0.83 -25.86 -12.29
C ASN A 125 0.68 -26.05 -12.49
N TYR A 126 1.45 -24.97 -12.62
CA TYR A 126 2.88 -25.01 -12.93
C TYR A 126 3.69 -24.11 -12.00
N ILE A 127 4.93 -24.55 -11.72
CA ILE A 127 5.99 -23.66 -11.26
C ILE A 127 6.69 -23.06 -12.49
N ILE A 128 6.76 -21.74 -12.54
CA ILE A 128 7.33 -20.94 -13.61
C ILE A 128 8.65 -20.40 -13.11
N LEU A 129 9.73 -20.89 -13.72
CA LEU A 129 11.10 -20.52 -13.36
C LEU A 129 11.73 -19.76 -14.51
N ARG A 130 12.52 -18.75 -14.19
CA ARG A 130 13.49 -18.18 -15.11
C ARG A 130 14.88 -18.63 -14.68
N ILE A 131 15.59 -19.30 -15.56
CA ILE A 131 16.94 -19.81 -15.30
C ILE A 131 17.92 -18.99 -16.13
N GLU A 132 18.74 -18.20 -15.44
CA GLU A 132 19.73 -17.32 -16.07
C GLU A 132 20.96 -18.12 -16.53
N ASN A 133 21.35 -19.17 -15.79
CA ASN A 133 22.51 -19.99 -16.10
C ASN A 133 22.28 -21.50 -15.83
N LEU A 134 21.91 -22.24 -16.88
CA LEU A 134 21.66 -23.68 -16.79
C LEU A 134 22.93 -24.50 -16.46
N ASN A 135 24.11 -24.03 -16.88
CA ASN A 135 25.36 -24.76 -16.63
C ASN A 135 25.74 -24.70 -15.15
N GLU A 136 25.59 -23.53 -14.53
CA GLU A 136 25.82 -23.35 -13.09
C GLU A 136 24.82 -24.17 -12.26
N LEU A 137 23.56 -24.26 -12.70
CA LEU A 137 22.57 -25.12 -12.07
C LEU A 137 22.97 -26.62 -12.11
N LYS A 138 23.61 -27.06 -13.20
CA LYS A 138 24.15 -28.42 -13.31
C LYS A 138 25.34 -28.64 -12.38
N GLU A 139 26.21 -27.66 -12.22
CA GLU A 139 27.34 -27.75 -11.29
C GLU A 139 26.86 -27.84 -9.84
N ILE A 140 25.86 -27.04 -9.45
CA ILE A 140 25.24 -27.14 -8.11
C ILE A 140 24.67 -28.54 -7.87
N LYS A 141 23.98 -29.13 -8.88
CA LYS A 141 23.49 -30.50 -8.77
C LYS A 141 24.63 -31.51 -8.54
N LYS A 142 25.76 -31.36 -9.23
CA LYS A 142 26.94 -32.23 -9.03
C LYS A 142 27.54 -32.08 -7.64
N GLU A 143 27.59 -30.86 -7.11
CA GLU A 143 28.08 -30.60 -5.75
C GLU A 143 27.18 -31.27 -4.70
N VAL A 144 25.86 -31.17 -4.86
CA VAL A 144 24.87 -31.86 -4.01
C VAL A 144 25.06 -33.38 -4.09
N ASP A 145 25.17 -33.95 -5.29
CA ASP A 145 25.40 -35.39 -5.49
C ASP A 145 26.70 -35.87 -4.82
N LYS A 146 27.76 -35.07 -4.89
CA LYS A 146 29.06 -35.37 -4.27
C LYS A 146 28.95 -35.38 -2.74
N LYS A 147 28.21 -34.42 -2.16
CA LYS A 147 28.01 -34.30 -0.71
C LYS A 147 27.18 -35.44 -0.13
N ILE A 148 26.15 -35.89 -0.86
CA ILE A 148 25.36 -37.07 -0.47
C ILE A 148 26.27 -38.31 -0.36
N LYS A 149 27.07 -38.58 -1.41
CA LYS A 149 28.01 -39.71 -1.42
C LYS A 149 29.08 -39.63 -0.33
N GLU A 150 29.54 -38.42 0.00
CA GLU A 150 30.49 -38.19 1.08
C GLU A 150 29.88 -38.55 2.44
N LYS A 151 28.64 -38.14 2.71
CA LYS A 151 27.93 -38.48 3.95
C LYS A 151 27.62 -39.97 4.05
N GLU A 152 27.16 -40.61 2.98
CA GLU A 152 26.93 -42.06 2.94
C GLU A 152 28.21 -42.85 3.26
N ARG A 153 29.37 -42.43 2.74
CA ARG A 153 30.67 -43.06 3.03
C ARG A 153 31.10 -42.89 4.49
N ILE A 154 30.80 -41.74 5.11
CA ILE A 154 31.10 -41.50 6.53
C ILE A 154 30.22 -42.40 7.41
N THR A 155 28.93 -42.52 7.08
CA THR A 155 27.99 -43.40 7.80
C THR A 155 28.41 -44.87 7.66
N ALA A 156 28.72 -45.34 6.45
CA ALA A 156 29.16 -46.72 6.22
C ALA A 156 30.52 -47.05 6.89
N ARG A 157 31.43 -46.07 7.02
CA ARG A 157 32.70 -46.24 7.77
C ARG A 157 32.50 -46.38 9.27
N LYS A 158 31.47 -45.75 9.85
CA LYS A 158 31.13 -45.88 11.27
C LYS A 158 30.50 -47.25 11.60
N GLU A 159 29.89 -47.90 10.62
CA GLU A 159 29.25 -49.22 10.77
C GLU A 159 30.24 -50.41 10.60
N GLY A 160 31.47 -50.16 10.16
CA GLY A 160 32.46 -51.19 9.80
C GLY A 160 33.68 -51.33 10.72
N GLN A 161 33.76 -50.62 11.85
CA GLN A 161 34.86 -50.80 12.82
C GLN A 161 34.41 -51.64 14.02
N PRO A 162 35.16 -52.69 14.44
CA PRO A 162 34.96 -53.30 15.74
C PRO A 162 35.29 -52.26 16.81
N VAL A 163 34.31 -51.94 17.65
CA VAL A 163 34.49 -51.05 18.79
C VAL A 163 35.34 -51.78 19.82
N GLU A 164 36.64 -51.44 19.89
CA GLU A 164 37.43 -51.71 21.07
C GLU A 164 36.81 -50.96 22.25
N LEU A 165 36.44 -51.72 23.27
CA LEU A 165 35.92 -51.26 24.56
C LEU A 165 36.99 -50.45 25.30
N PHE A 166 37.14 -49.19 24.92
CA PHE A 166 37.54 -48.18 25.89
C PHE A 166 36.30 -47.84 26.71
N THR A 167 36.34 -48.15 28.01
CA THR A 167 35.48 -47.51 29.00
C THR A 167 35.86 -46.04 29.09
N ASN A 168 35.50 -45.28 28.05
CA ASN A 168 35.37 -43.85 28.16
C ASN A 168 34.11 -43.61 28.98
N GLU A 169 34.21 -42.76 30.01
CA GLU A 169 33.06 -42.19 30.67
C GLU A 169 32.06 -41.75 29.59
N VAL A 170 30.86 -42.33 29.64
CA VAL A 170 29.80 -42.04 28.68
C VAL A 170 29.45 -40.56 28.85
N VAL A 171 30.01 -39.70 28.00
CA VAL A 171 29.49 -38.35 27.82
C VAL A 171 28.12 -38.57 27.17
N PRO A 172 27.02 -38.29 27.87
CA PRO A 172 25.69 -38.51 27.31
C PRO A 172 25.57 -37.68 26.04
N ASP A 173 25.16 -38.31 24.93
CA ASP A 173 24.92 -37.63 23.66
C ASP A 173 23.76 -36.65 23.82
N ARG A 174 24.12 -35.39 24.10
CA ARG A 174 23.20 -34.26 24.26
C ARG A 174 23.04 -33.49 22.95
N THR A 175 23.46 -34.03 21.80
CA THR A 175 23.40 -33.30 20.52
C THR A 175 21.96 -32.87 20.18
N ALA A 176 20.99 -33.78 20.37
CA ALA A 176 19.57 -33.46 20.18
C ALA A 176 19.04 -32.44 21.20
N GLU A 177 19.55 -32.47 22.44
CA GLU A 177 19.22 -31.50 23.49
C GLU A 177 19.77 -30.10 23.13
N ILE A 178 21.01 -30.03 22.64
CA ILE A 178 21.68 -28.80 22.21
C ILE A 178 20.99 -28.22 20.96
N GLU A 179 20.69 -29.05 19.95
CA GLU A 179 19.94 -28.61 18.77
C GLU A 179 18.55 -28.11 19.14
N ARG A 180 17.87 -28.77 20.07
CA ARG A 180 16.57 -28.31 20.61
C ARG A 180 16.73 -26.96 21.31
N GLN A 181 17.72 -26.80 22.18
CA GLN A 181 17.99 -25.53 22.87
C GLN A 181 18.37 -24.40 21.92
N MET A 182 19.16 -24.67 20.87
CA MET A 182 19.51 -23.69 19.84
C MET A 182 18.30 -23.29 18.99
N ASN A 183 17.47 -24.26 18.59
CA ASN A 183 16.25 -23.98 17.84
C ASN A 183 15.22 -23.22 18.69
N GLU A 184 15.08 -23.55 19.97
CA GLU A 184 14.29 -22.79 20.92
C GLU A 184 14.84 -21.37 21.07
N ALA A 185 16.13 -21.19 21.33
CA ALA A 185 16.76 -19.87 21.44
C ALA A 185 16.55 -19.02 20.19
N ARG A 186 16.68 -19.61 19.00
CA ARG A 186 16.43 -18.93 17.73
C ARG A 186 14.96 -18.54 17.54
N LYS A 187 14.02 -19.41 17.93
CA LYS A 187 12.58 -19.08 17.96
C LYS A 187 12.30 -17.93 18.91
N TRP A 188 12.83 -17.98 20.13
CA TRP A 188 12.71 -16.92 21.13
C TRP A 188 13.27 -15.58 20.63
N GLU A 189 14.38 -15.60 19.90
CA GLU A 189 14.99 -14.41 19.33
C GLU A 189 14.15 -13.82 18.19
N VAL A 190 13.63 -14.66 17.29
CA VAL A 190 12.70 -14.24 16.23
C VAL A 190 11.41 -13.65 16.83
N GLU A 191 10.81 -14.33 17.81
CA GLU A 191 9.60 -13.86 18.51
C GLU A 191 9.84 -12.56 19.30
N ARG A 192 11.03 -12.40 19.90
CA ARG A 192 11.41 -11.14 20.56
C ARG A 192 11.51 -10.02 19.52
N TRP A 193 12.19 -10.27 18.41
CA TRP A 193 12.36 -9.28 17.34
C TRP A 193 11.03 -8.88 16.71
N GLU A 194 10.14 -9.85 16.48
CA GLU A 194 8.82 -9.61 15.93
C GLU A 194 7.91 -8.84 16.90
N ARG A 195 7.94 -9.16 18.20
CA ARG A 195 7.24 -8.36 19.23
C ARG A 195 7.75 -6.93 19.29
N GLU A 196 9.06 -6.74 19.24
CA GLU A 196 9.66 -5.40 19.26
C GLU A 196 9.29 -4.60 18.01
N ARG A 197 9.29 -5.24 16.84
CA ARG A 197 8.83 -4.64 15.58
C ARG A 197 7.36 -4.22 15.68
N LEU A 198 6.47 -5.11 16.10
CA LEU A 198 5.05 -4.84 16.25
C LEU A 198 4.79 -3.73 17.28
N HIS A 199 5.52 -3.73 18.40
CA HIS A 199 5.43 -2.68 19.41
C HIS A 199 5.87 -1.31 18.84
N LYS A 200 6.99 -1.26 18.11
CA LYS A 200 7.45 -0.04 17.42
C LYS A 200 6.43 0.43 16.39
N GLU A 201 5.80 -0.48 15.64
CA GLU A 201 4.76 -0.13 14.69
C GLU A 201 3.50 0.43 15.37
N GLN A 202 3.07 -0.19 16.46
CA GLN A 202 1.94 0.30 17.27
C GLN A 202 2.23 1.69 17.83
N LEU A 203 3.40 1.91 18.44
CA LEU A 203 3.79 3.23 18.94
C LEU A 203 3.81 4.29 17.83
N LYS A 204 4.25 3.92 16.62
CA LYS A 204 4.23 4.82 15.46
C LYS A 204 2.80 5.15 15.03
N GLN A 205 1.93 4.15 14.94
CA GLN A 205 0.53 4.34 14.58
C GLN A 205 -0.20 5.21 15.61
N ASP A 206 0.01 4.95 16.90
CA ASP A 206 -0.53 5.75 17.99
C ASP A 206 -0.05 7.20 17.90
N ARG A 207 1.24 7.43 17.61
CA ARG A 207 1.79 8.78 17.41
C ARG A 207 1.12 9.47 16.22
N ILE A 208 0.94 8.77 15.09
CA ILE A 208 0.27 9.31 13.90
C ILE A 208 -1.19 9.66 14.21
N LEU A 209 -1.93 8.78 14.87
CA LEU A 209 -3.34 8.97 15.20
C LEU A 209 -3.57 10.09 16.23
N ARG A 210 -2.64 10.26 17.18
CA ARG A 210 -2.74 11.31 18.21
C ARG A 210 -2.26 12.69 17.75
N THR A 211 -1.48 12.76 16.67
CA THR A 211 -0.92 14.03 16.21
C THR A 211 -1.98 14.80 15.43
N PRO A 212 -2.40 16.01 15.88
CA PRO A 212 -3.38 16.84 15.15
C PRO A 212 -2.78 17.48 13.89
N VAL A 213 -1.47 17.34 13.70
CA VAL A 213 -0.70 17.92 12.61
C VAL A 213 -0.66 16.94 11.43
N ASP A 214 -0.96 17.45 10.24
CA ASP A 214 -0.82 16.70 8.99
C ASP A 214 0.62 16.15 8.83
N LYS A 215 0.74 14.92 8.30
CA LYS A 215 2.03 14.23 8.12
C LYS A 215 3.05 15.01 7.31
N TYR A 216 2.63 15.80 6.31
CA TYR A 216 3.56 16.62 5.53
C TYR A 216 4.07 17.82 6.33
N THR A 217 3.20 18.42 7.14
CA THR A 217 3.56 19.52 8.06
C THR A 217 4.50 18.99 9.15
N HIS A 218 4.22 17.82 9.72
CA HIS A 218 5.12 17.13 10.65
C HIS A 218 6.50 16.87 10.03
N ALA A 219 6.56 16.33 8.81
CA ALA A 219 7.82 16.09 8.13
C ALA A 219 8.61 17.38 7.89
N LEU A 220 7.93 18.46 7.49
CA LEU A 220 8.58 19.76 7.29
C LEU A 220 9.14 20.31 8.60
N ASP A 221 8.40 20.18 9.70
CA ASP A 221 8.79 20.64 11.02
C ASP A 221 9.98 19.86 11.55
N LEU A 222 9.98 18.54 11.38
CA LEU A 222 11.09 17.67 11.74
C LEU A 222 12.36 17.99 10.95
N ILE A 223 12.23 18.27 9.65
CA ILE A 223 13.37 18.67 8.80
C ILE A 223 13.93 20.03 9.27
N ILE A 224 13.06 20.99 9.58
CA ILE A 224 13.48 22.32 10.09
C ILE A 224 14.20 22.16 11.43
N GLU A 225 13.62 21.40 12.36
CA GLU A 225 14.20 21.14 13.68
C GLU A 225 15.59 20.52 13.54
N ARG A 226 15.72 19.44 12.78
CA ARG A 226 17.01 18.77 12.57
C ARG A 226 18.03 19.65 11.86
N ALA A 227 17.60 20.53 10.96
CA ALA A 227 18.46 21.50 10.32
C ALA A 227 18.97 22.58 11.30
N GLU A 228 18.14 23.00 12.26
CA GLU A 228 18.51 24.00 13.28
C GLU A 228 19.52 23.45 14.30
N PHE A 229 19.51 22.14 14.56
CA PHE A 229 20.44 21.47 15.49
C PHE A 229 21.70 20.88 14.82
N ALA A 230 21.86 20.99 13.50
CA ALA A 230 23.02 20.42 12.82
C ALA A 230 24.28 21.30 13.00
N GLU A 231 25.25 20.83 13.78
CA GLU A 231 26.51 21.55 14.10
C GLU A 231 27.38 21.82 12.86
N ASP A 232 27.41 20.89 11.90
CA ASP A 232 28.25 20.96 10.68
C ASP A 232 27.57 21.68 9.50
N GLY A 233 26.44 22.33 9.78
CA GLY A 233 26.01 23.50 9.02
C GLY A 233 25.42 23.26 7.64
N ASN A 234 25.01 22.04 7.24
CA ASN A 234 24.14 21.85 6.07
C ASN A 234 23.65 20.42 5.78
N SER A 235 24.09 19.40 6.53
CA SER A 235 23.69 18.02 6.28
C SER A 235 23.31 17.26 7.54
N PHE A 236 22.26 16.44 7.45
CA PHE A 236 21.81 15.55 8.52
C PHE A 236 20.99 14.41 7.92
N SER A 237 20.76 13.37 8.71
CA SER A 237 19.90 12.25 8.33
C SER A 237 18.71 12.13 9.28
N ILE A 238 17.57 11.70 8.75
CA ILE A 238 16.36 11.39 9.51
C ILE A 238 15.91 9.98 9.16
N GLU A 239 15.60 9.17 10.17
CA GLU A 239 15.04 7.84 9.97
C GLU A 239 13.63 7.94 9.39
N PHE A 240 13.30 7.06 8.43
CA PHE A 240 11.94 6.97 7.86
C PHE A 240 10.86 6.77 8.94
N TYR A 241 11.24 6.09 10.03
CA TYR A 241 10.36 5.87 11.17
C TYR A 241 9.90 7.17 11.84
N ASP A 242 10.72 8.22 11.83
CA ASP A 242 10.43 9.51 12.48
C ASP A 242 9.48 10.38 11.65
N PHE A 243 9.44 10.14 10.33
CA PHE A 243 8.41 10.70 9.48
C PHE A 243 7.08 9.98 9.76
N ASN A 244 6.03 10.74 10.09
CA ASN A 244 4.65 10.28 10.37
C ASN A 244 3.93 9.75 9.11
N PHE A 245 4.62 8.96 8.30
CA PHE A 245 4.15 8.32 7.09
C PHE A 245 4.01 6.81 7.33
N GLU A 246 2.92 6.22 6.86
CA GLU A 246 2.65 4.77 6.91
C GLU A 246 3.72 3.98 6.14
N GLN A 247 4.12 2.78 6.60
CA GLN A 247 5.22 2.06 5.97
C GLN A 247 4.94 1.60 4.52
N MET A 248 3.74 1.10 4.23
CA MET A 248 3.47 0.46 2.92
C MET A 248 3.44 1.46 1.74
N ILE A 249 2.87 2.65 1.93
CA ILE A 249 2.69 3.66 0.86
C ILE A 249 3.46 4.96 1.17
N GLY A 250 3.81 5.18 2.42
CA GLY A 250 4.33 6.44 2.91
C GLY A 250 5.72 6.81 2.39
N SER A 251 6.58 5.84 2.05
CA SER A 251 7.90 6.15 1.47
C SER A 251 7.76 6.91 0.14
N ARG A 252 6.87 6.49 -0.75
CA ARG A 252 6.65 7.17 -2.04
C ARG A 252 5.99 8.54 -1.87
N MET A 253 5.05 8.65 -0.93
CA MET A 253 4.41 9.93 -0.63
C MET A 253 5.41 10.93 -0.04
N LEU A 254 6.28 10.46 0.86
CA LEU A 254 7.36 11.24 1.44
C LEU A 254 8.34 11.69 0.36
N GLU A 255 8.86 10.77 -0.46
CA GLU A 255 9.80 11.09 -1.54
C GLU A 255 9.23 12.15 -2.51
N LYS A 256 7.96 12.02 -2.93
CA LYS A 256 7.32 13.06 -3.75
C LYS A 256 7.30 14.43 -3.07
N PHE A 257 7.01 14.45 -1.77
CA PHE A 257 7.02 15.68 -0.99
C PHE A 257 8.44 16.23 -0.82
N LEU A 258 9.44 15.39 -0.60
CA LEU A 258 10.84 15.81 -0.52
C LEU A 258 11.33 16.37 -1.86
N THR A 259 10.96 15.78 -2.99
CA THR A 259 11.23 16.31 -4.32
C THR A 259 10.56 17.68 -4.53
N GLU A 260 9.33 17.87 -4.05
CA GLU A 260 8.66 19.19 -4.07
C GLU A 260 9.45 20.23 -3.27
N LEU A 261 9.92 19.88 -2.07
CA LEU A 261 10.77 20.75 -1.25
C LEU A 261 12.09 21.09 -1.95
N GLN A 262 12.76 20.09 -2.54
CA GLN A 262 13.99 20.27 -3.31
C GLN A 262 13.78 21.25 -4.48
N ASN A 263 12.72 21.07 -5.27
CA ASN A 263 12.38 21.94 -6.40
C ASN A 263 12.06 23.39 -5.96
N ASN A 264 11.69 23.60 -4.70
CA ASN A 264 11.49 24.92 -4.11
C ASN A 264 12.76 25.49 -3.44
N GLY A 265 13.92 24.85 -3.65
CA GLY A 265 15.21 25.29 -3.12
C GLY A 265 15.34 25.13 -1.61
N CYS A 266 14.58 24.20 -1.00
CA CYS A 266 14.67 23.94 0.44
C CYS A 266 15.95 23.20 0.83
N PHE A 267 16.54 22.45 -0.10
CA PHE A 267 17.84 21.78 0.02
C PHE A 267 18.35 21.46 -1.39
N GLU A 268 19.67 21.27 -1.54
CA GLU A 268 20.27 20.95 -2.85
C GLU A 268 19.96 19.52 -3.27
N LYS A 269 20.10 18.57 -2.33
CA LYS A 269 19.91 17.15 -2.57
C LYS A 269 19.37 16.44 -1.33
N TYR A 270 18.62 15.37 -1.55
CA TYR A 270 18.36 14.36 -0.54
C TYR A 270 18.67 12.97 -1.09
N GLU A 271 19.05 12.05 -0.23
CA GLU A 271 19.39 10.68 -0.58
C GLU A 271 18.67 9.69 0.33
N ARG A 272 18.22 8.59 -0.24
CA ARG A 272 17.64 7.48 0.50
C ARG A 272 18.68 6.38 0.66
N THR A 273 18.92 5.95 1.90
CA THR A 273 19.80 4.81 2.19
C THR A 273 19.01 3.75 2.94
N ASN A 274 19.05 2.51 2.44
CA ASN A 274 18.54 1.35 3.16
C ASN A 274 19.72 0.68 3.88
N TYR A 275 19.55 0.34 5.14
CA TYR A 275 20.55 -0.34 5.97
C TYR A 275 19.85 -1.36 6.89
N ALA A 276 20.60 -2.19 7.60
CA ALA A 276 20.04 -3.27 8.44
C ALA A 276 19.03 -2.77 9.49
N GLY A 277 19.15 -1.52 9.96
CA GLY A 277 18.23 -0.90 10.92
C GLY A 277 17.04 -0.16 10.31
N GLY A 278 16.95 -0.06 8.97
CA GLY A 278 15.80 0.54 8.30
C GLY A 278 16.14 1.40 7.09
N THR A 279 15.29 2.40 6.84
CA THR A 279 15.48 3.39 5.76
C THR A 279 15.73 4.74 6.40
N ARG A 280 16.78 5.44 5.96
CA ARG A 280 17.04 6.83 6.35
C ARG A 280 17.11 7.75 5.15
N PHE A 281 16.77 9.01 5.37
CA PHE A 281 16.85 10.09 4.40
C PHE A 281 17.92 11.08 4.83
N SER A 282 18.95 11.25 4.01
CA SER A 282 20.02 12.21 4.23
C SER A 282 19.75 13.47 3.42
N PHE A 283 19.86 14.63 4.04
CA PHE A 283 19.64 15.94 3.44
C PHE A 283 20.98 16.66 3.32
N LEU A 284 21.21 17.34 2.19
CA LEU A 284 22.45 18.05 1.90
C LEU A 284 22.15 19.50 1.51
N LYS A 285 22.93 20.44 2.08
CA LYS A 285 22.83 21.89 1.86
C LYS A 285 21.43 22.43 2.11
N VAL A 286 20.95 22.22 3.33
CA VAL A 286 19.59 22.59 3.75
C VAL A 286 19.45 24.11 3.93
N ASN A 287 18.47 24.70 3.24
CA ASN A 287 18.15 26.12 3.34
C ASN A 287 16.95 26.35 4.26
N ILE A 288 17.23 26.62 5.55
CA ILE A 288 16.21 26.84 6.58
C ILE A 288 15.25 27.99 6.23
N LYS A 289 15.76 29.07 5.62
CA LYS A 289 14.93 30.22 5.22
C LYS A 289 13.87 29.81 4.18
N ASN A 290 14.27 29.00 3.19
CA ASN A 290 13.34 28.49 2.18
C ASN A 290 12.35 27.47 2.75
N LEU A 291 12.77 26.59 3.67
CA LEU A 291 11.88 25.68 4.38
C LEU A 291 10.79 26.44 5.16
N LYS A 292 11.16 27.44 5.96
CA LYS A 292 10.20 28.29 6.70
C LYS A 292 9.25 29.03 5.77
N LYS A 293 9.77 29.60 4.67
CA LYS A 293 8.95 30.27 3.65
C LYS A 293 7.98 29.31 2.96
N PHE A 294 8.41 28.08 2.68
CA PHE A 294 7.55 27.04 2.11
C PHE A 294 6.43 26.66 3.09
N LYS A 295 6.76 26.48 4.38
CA LYS A 295 5.78 26.22 5.46
C LYS A 295 4.69 27.30 5.49
N GLU A 296 5.08 28.57 5.50
CA GLU A 296 4.13 29.69 5.49
C GLU A 296 3.25 29.72 4.24
N ARG A 297 3.83 29.51 3.05
CA ARG A 297 3.09 29.45 1.78
C ARG A 297 2.05 28.34 1.79
N LYS A 298 2.45 27.13 2.22
CA LYS A 298 1.56 25.97 2.31
C LYS A 298 0.44 26.22 3.33
N GLY A 299 0.76 26.77 4.49
CA GLY A 299 -0.23 27.17 5.50
C GLY A 299 -1.24 28.21 4.99
N LYS A 300 -0.79 29.19 4.19
CA LYS A 300 -1.68 30.16 3.52
C LYS A 300 -2.58 29.50 2.46
N LYS A 301 -2.07 28.53 1.71
CA LYS A 301 -2.84 27.77 0.70
C LYS A 301 -3.94 26.93 1.36
N ILE A 302 -3.59 26.17 2.41
CA ILE A 302 -4.55 25.37 3.19
C ILE A 302 -5.66 26.26 3.77
N LYS A 303 -5.30 27.38 4.41
CA LYS A 303 -6.29 28.35 4.93
C LYS A 303 -7.19 28.95 3.84
N ARG A 304 -6.70 29.10 2.60
CA ARG A 304 -7.52 29.57 1.47
C ARG A 304 -8.48 28.48 0.99
N GLU A 305 -8.01 27.24 0.88
CA GLU A 305 -8.83 26.08 0.49
C GLU A 305 -9.93 25.80 1.51
N GLU A 306 -9.62 25.84 2.81
CA GLU A 306 -10.61 25.66 3.88
C GLU A 306 -11.72 26.72 3.89
N LYS A 307 -11.40 27.96 3.48
CA LYS A 307 -12.38 29.05 3.35
C LYS A 307 -13.28 28.87 2.12
N ARG A 308 -12.78 28.19 1.09
CA ARG A 308 -13.51 27.90 -0.16
C ARG A 308 -14.41 26.67 -0.05
N LYS A 309 -14.12 25.73 0.86
CA LYS A 309 -14.93 24.52 1.08
C LYS A 309 -16.37 24.88 1.49
N ILE A 310 -17.35 24.25 0.84
CA ILE A 310 -18.77 24.37 1.21
C ILE A 310 -19.03 23.55 2.47
N ARG A 311 -19.50 24.21 3.52
CA ARG A 311 -19.91 23.60 4.79
C ARG A 311 -21.41 23.74 5.02
N LYS A 312 -22.04 24.72 4.38
CA LYS A 312 -23.45 25.03 4.57
C LYS A 312 -24.08 25.60 3.31
N ILE A 313 -25.29 25.12 2.98
CA ILE A 313 -26.15 25.66 1.93
C ILE A 313 -27.45 26.14 2.59
N THR A 314 -27.78 27.41 2.40
CA THR A 314 -29.01 28.02 2.93
C THR A 314 -29.89 28.43 1.76
N ILE A 315 -31.10 27.86 1.68
CA ILE A 315 -32.14 28.27 0.75
C ILE A 315 -33.02 29.31 1.44
N ILE A 316 -33.30 30.41 0.75
CA ILE A 316 -34.07 31.53 1.26
C ILE A 316 -35.37 31.61 0.47
N LYS A 317 -36.50 31.41 1.14
CA LYS A 317 -37.84 31.58 0.57
C LYS A 317 -38.23 33.06 0.64
N MET A 318 -38.37 33.69 -0.51
CA MET A 318 -38.81 35.08 -0.65
C MET A 318 -40.33 35.17 -0.56
N ASN A 319 -40.85 36.32 -0.15
CA ASN A 319 -42.30 36.56 -0.02
C ASN A 319 -43.03 36.48 -1.38
N ASP A 320 -42.34 36.77 -2.48
CA ASP A 320 -42.84 36.65 -3.85
C ASP A 320 -42.85 35.21 -4.39
N GLY A 321 -42.57 34.22 -3.53
CA GLY A 321 -42.51 32.81 -3.89
C GLY A 321 -41.21 32.37 -4.56
N LYS A 322 -40.28 33.29 -4.84
CA LYS A 322 -38.98 32.94 -5.43
C LYS A 322 -38.02 32.44 -4.35
N TYR A 323 -36.94 31.78 -4.79
CA TYR A 323 -35.89 31.31 -3.91
C TYR A 323 -34.54 31.96 -4.22
N LEU A 324 -33.79 32.28 -3.16
CA LEU A 324 -32.37 32.57 -3.24
C LEU A 324 -31.58 31.44 -2.58
N PHE A 325 -30.30 31.31 -2.89
CA PHE A 325 -29.38 30.46 -2.16
C PHE A 325 -28.18 31.25 -1.67
N ALA A 326 -27.63 30.83 -0.52
CA ALA A 326 -26.39 31.33 0.05
C ALA A 326 -25.51 30.16 0.49
N ILE A 327 -24.19 30.33 0.35
CA ILE A 327 -23.19 29.34 0.77
C ILE A 327 -22.45 29.86 1.99
N ASN A 328 -22.22 29.01 3.00
CA ASN A 328 -21.48 29.34 4.22
C ASN A 328 -21.94 30.65 4.88
N ASP A 329 -23.26 30.87 4.94
CA ASP A 329 -23.89 32.09 5.47
C ASP A 329 -23.45 33.39 4.75
N ASP A 330 -23.08 33.29 3.47
CA ASP A 330 -22.72 34.43 2.64
C ASP A 330 -23.88 35.17 2.01
N TYR A 331 -24.72 35.73 2.88
CA TYR A 331 -25.92 36.48 2.51
C TYR A 331 -25.67 37.74 1.67
N GLY A 332 -24.45 38.28 1.68
CA GLY A 332 -24.06 39.40 0.83
C GLY A 332 -23.97 39.02 -0.65
N SER A 333 -23.58 37.77 -0.93
CA SER A 333 -23.42 37.23 -2.28
C SER A 333 -24.52 36.24 -2.65
N ALA A 334 -25.64 36.22 -1.92
CA ALA A 334 -26.77 35.33 -2.21
C ALA A 334 -27.24 35.47 -3.67
N LYS A 335 -27.54 34.34 -4.32
CA LYS A 335 -27.88 34.27 -5.74
C LYS A 335 -29.30 33.75 -5.91
N LYS A 336 -29.96 34.20 -6.98
CA LYS A 336 -31.31 33.74 -7.32
C LYS A 336 -31.25 32.32 -7.86
N ILE A 337 -32.14 31.45 -7.36
CA ILE A 337 -32.36 30.12 -7.91
C ILE A 337 -33.25 30.27 -9.14
N SER A 338 -32.86 29.67 -10.26
CA SER A 338 -33.68 29.68 -11.47
C SER A 338 -34.96 28.88 -11.22
N SER A 339 -36.12 29.49 -11.46
CA SER A 339 -37.42 28.82 -11.38
C SER A 339 -37.58 27.71 -12.42
N TYR A 340 -36.81 27.77 -13.50
CA TYR A 340 -36.83 26.79 -14.60
C TYR A 340 -35.92 25.57 -14.37
N SER A 341 -35.11 25.57 -13.31
CA SER A 341 -34.24 24.42 -13.02
C SER A 341 -35.01 23.36 -12.24
N GLU A 342 -35.39 22.29 -12.92
CA GLU A 342 -36.07 21.13 -12.32
C GLU A 342 -35.27 20.55 -11.15
N TRP A 343 -33.95 20.44 -11.28
CA TRP A 343 -33.06 19.92 -10.23
C TRP A 343 -33.06 20.76 -8.95
N TRP A 344 -33.14 22.09 -9.07
CA TRP A 344 -33.31 22.95 -7.90
C TRP A 344 -34.68 22.79 -7.26
N GLN A 345 -35.75 22.61 -8.05
CA GLN A 345 -37.08 22.36 -7.50
C GLN A 345 -37.14 21.05 -6.73
N ILE A 346 -36.55 19.97 -7.29
CA ILE A 346 -36.43 18.67 -6.63
C ILE A 346 -35.63 18.82 -5.32
N PHE A 347 -34.48 19.50 -5.36
CA PHE A 347 -33.66 19.74 -4.16
C PHE A 347 -34.40 20.50 -3.06
N ILE A 348 -35.11 21.58 -3.42
CA ILE A 348 -35.89 22.39 -2.47
C ILE A 348 -37.01 21.55 -1.87
N LYS A 349 -37.75 20.81 -2.70
CA LYS A 349 -38.84 19.94 -2.26
C LYS A 349 -38.33 18.90 -1.25
N GLU A 350 -37.23 18.22 -1.56
CA GLU A 350 -36.56 17.29 -0.67
C GLU A 350 -36.16 17.93 0.66
N MET A 351 -35.60 19.15 0.63
CA MET A 351 -35.25 19.87 1.85
C MET A 351 -36.46 20.30 2.68
N VAL A 352 -37.56 20.71 2.06
CA VAL A 352 -38.82 21.04 2.75
C VAL A 352 -39.40 19.79 3.41
N GLU A 353 -39.46 18.66 2.70
CA GLU A 353 -39.97 17.39 3.21
C GLU A 353 -39.13 16.88 4.39
N ARG A 354 -37.79 17.04 4.33
CA ARG A 354 -36.87 16.71 5.44
C ARG A 354 -37.13 17.55 6.70
N ASN A 355 -37.44 18.83 6.53
CA ASN A 355 -37.72 19.73 7.65
C ASN A 355 -39.07 19.45 8.33
N MET A 356 -39.90 18.55 7.78
CA MET A 356 -41.18 18.13 8.38
C MET A 356 -41.08 16.84 9.23
N ARG A 357 -39.95 16.13 9.23
CA ARG A 357 -39.77 14.93 10.08
C ARG A 357 -38.39 14.95 10.76
N PRO A 358 -38.28 15.48 11.99
CA PRO A 358 -37.00 15.58 12.71
C PRO A 358 -36.33 14.24 13.02
N GLU A 359 -37.09 13.13 12.97
CA GLU A 359 -36.69 11.85 13.57
C GLU A 359 -36.56 10.70 12.56
N THR A 360 -37.06 10.86 11.34
CA THR A 360 -36.78 9.89 10.27
C THR A 360 -35.60 10.36 9.46
N ARG A 361 -34.40 9.83 9.77
CA ARG A 361 -33.42 9.54 8.71
C ARG A 361 -34.05 8.53 7.77
N THR A 362 -34.97 8.96 6.92
CA THR A 362 -35.52 8.12 5.87
C THR A 362 -34.35 7.67 5.03
N ASN A 363 -34.18 6.35 4.92
CA ASN A 363 -33.28 5.73 3.97
C ASN A 363 -33.47 6.44 2.62
N VAL A 364 -32.35 6.98 2.15
CA VAL A 364 -32.12 7.62 0.85
C VAL A 364 -33.15 7.18 -0.18
N LYS A 365 -34.09 8.07 -0.54
CA LYS A 365 -34.52 8.05 -1.94
C LYS A 365 -33.33 8.55 -2.72
N GLU A 366 -32.76 7.66 -3.51
CA GLU A 366 -31.67 7.95 -4.42
C GLU A 366 -32.03 9.19 -5.25
N ILE A 367 -31.35 10.30 -4.99
CA ILE A 367 -31.42 11.46 -5.88
C ILE A 367 -30.82 11.03 -7.23
N PRO A 368 -31.46 11.32 -8.38
CA PRO A 368 -30.98 10.87 -9.68
C PRO A 368 -29.51 11.25 -9.92
N LYS A 369 -28.72 10.33 -10.49
CA LYS A 369 -27.31 10.58 -10.80
C LYS A 369 -27.12 11.86 -11.64
N ASP A 370 -28.02 12.11 -12.59
CA ASP A 370 -28.00 13.32 -13.42
C ASP A 370 -28.12 14.61 -12.60
N MET A 371 -28.83 14.57 -11.47
CA MET A 371 -28.92 15.68 -10.53
C MET A 371 -27.62 15.83 -9.73
N ALA A 372 -27.03 14.73 -9.26
CA ALA A 372 -25.73 14.77 -8.59
C ALA A 372 -24.65 15.33 -9.53
N ASP A 373 -24.64 14.89 -10.78
CA ASP A 373 -23.72 15.35 -11.83
C ASP A 373 -23.95 16.82 -12.19
N TYR A 374 -25.20 17.26 -12.23
CA TYR A 374 -25.55 18.68 -12.40
C TYR A 374 -24.88 19.54 -11.33
N PHE A 375 -25.03 19.20 -10.05
CA PHE A 375 -24.47 20.01 -8.95
C PHE A 375 -22.97 19.86 -8.74
N ASN A 376 -22.39 18.68 -9.00
CA ASN A 376 -20.99 18.39 -8.72
C ASN A 376 -20.03 18.74 -9.87
N TYR A 377 -20.46 18.62 -11.13
CA TYR A 377 -19.53 18.62 -12.27
C TYR A 377 -19.91 19.56 -13.42
N ASN A 378 -21.11 20.15 -13.42
CA ASN A 378 -21.56 20.94 -14.56
C ASN A 378 -21.52 22.45 -14.31
N VAL A 379 -20.36 23.06 -14.56
CA VAL A 379 -20.13 24.51 -14.40
C VAL A 379 -21.08 25.34 -15.28
N ASP A 380 -21.43 24.83 -16.47
CA ASP A 380 -22.29 25.53 -17.43
C ASP A 380 -23.79 25.30 -17.17
N LYS A 381 -24.18 24.11 -16.70
CA LYS A 381 -25.59 23.80 -16.42
C LYS A 381 -26.01 24.19 -15.00
N CYS A 382 -25.10 24.18 -14.02
CA CYS A 382 -25.36 24.57 -12.64
C CYS A 382 -24.80 25.98 -12.37
N PRO A 383 -25.63 27.04 -12.47
CA PRO A 383 -25.19 28.43 -12.31
C PRO A 383 -24.94 28.79 -10.85
N ILE A 384 -24.25 27.93 -10.08
CA ILE A 384 -23.71 28.30 -8.77
C ILE A 384 -22.39 29.06 -8.97
N TYR A 385 -22.37 30.03 -9.88
CA TYR A 385 -21.16 30.83 -10.06
C TYR A 385 -21.10 31.92 -9.00
N MET A 386 -20.51 31.58 -7.86
CA MET A 386 -20.11 32.55 -6.84
C MET A 386 -18.74 33.19 -7.19
N GLY A 387 -18.45 33.42 -8.48
CA GLY A 387 -17.19 34.06 -8.90
C GLY A 387 -15.93 33.27 -8.55
N GLY A 388 -15.99 31.93 -8.47
CA GLY A 388 -14.88 31.09 -7.99
C GLY A 388 -14.57 31.24 -6.49
N LYS A 389 -15.46 31.88 -5.71
CA LYS A 389 -15.29 32.09 -4.26
C LYS A 389 -15.43 30.81 -3.44
N TYR A 390 -16.18 29.83 -3.92
CA TYR A 390 -16.42 28.56 -3.25
C TYR A 390 -16.06 27.40 -4.18
N ASP A 391 -15.52 26.34 -3.60
CA ASP A 391 -15.27 25.07 -4.29
C ASP A 391 -16.54 24.24 -4.25
N LEU A 392 -17.16 24.06 -5.41
CA LEU A 392 -18.43 23.36 -5.57
C LEU A 392 -18.28 21.84 -5.59
N THR A 393 -17.06 21.32 -5.58
CA THR A 393 -16.85 19.89 -5.69
C THR A 393 -17.39 19.17 -4.45
N ASN A 394 -18.28 18.20 -4.70
CA ASN A 394 -18.86 17.26 -3.73
C ASN A 394 -19.97 17.83 -2.82
N ILE A 395 -20.91 18.60 -3.39
CA ILE A 395 -22.20 18.86 -2.72
C ILE A 395 -22.95 17.54 -2.46
N PHE A 396 -22.85 16.62 -3.42
CA PHE A 396 -23.32 15.22 -3.31
C PHE A 396 -22.12 14.26 -3.26
N VAL A 397 -22.25 13.12 -2.59
CA VAL A 397 -21.17 12.14 -2.44
C VAL A 397 -20.93 11.41 -3.77
N GLY A 398 -19.80 11.68 -4.43
CA GLY A 398 -19.42 11.06 -5.70
C GLY A 398 -18.64 9.75 -5.60
N LYS A 399 -18.95 8.89 -4.62
CA LYS A 399 -18.24 7.59 -4.45
C LYS A 399 -19.20 6.46 -4.06
N GLY A 400 -19.86 5.87 -5.05
CA GLY A 400 -20.49 4.53 -4.96
C GLY A 400 -21.81 4.47 -4.18
N ILE A 401 -22.26 5.61 -3.66
CA ILE A 401 -23.62 5.86 -3.15
C ILE A 401 -24.02 7.20 -3.77
N ASP A 402 -24.18 7.18 -5.10
CA ASP A 402 -24.08 8.35 -6.00
C ASP A 402 -25.27 9.33 -5.91
N THR A 403 -25.98 9.35 -4.79
CA THR A 403 -27.34 9.86 -4.71
C THR A 403 -27.68 10.52 -3.35
N MET A 404 -26.67 10.77 -2.50
CA MET A 404 -26.83 11.43 -1.19
C MET A 404 -26.15 12.81 -1.13
N ILE A 405 -26.79 13.77 -0.46
CA ILE A 405 -26.14 15.03 -0.03
C ILE A 405 -24.96 14.66 0.87
N ASN A 406 -23.81 15.30 0.68
CA ASN A 406 -22.65 15.11 1.55
C ASN A 406 -23.05 15.39 3.02
N PRO A 407 -22.94 14.40 3.93
CA PRO A 407 -23.42 14.53 5.30
C PRO A 407 -22.71 15.63 6.09
N ASP A 408 -21.52 16.04 5.65
CA ASP A 408 -20.77 17.14 6.26
C ASP A 408 -21.31 18.53 5.89
N ILE A 409 -22.19 18.62 4.88
CA ILE A 409 -22.77 19.87 4.41
C ILE A 409 -24.12 20.08 5.09
N LYS A 410 -24.19 21.10 5.95
CA LYS A 410 -25.46 21.51 6.57
C LYS A 410 -26.36 22.17 5.55
N THR A 411 -27.62 21.76 5.48
CA THR A 411 -28.62 22.41 4.63
C THR A 411 -29.74 23.00 5.49
N GLU A 412 -30.21 24.20 5.17
CA GLU A 412 -31.37 24.81 5.85
C GLU A 412 -32.23 25.64 4.88
N ILE A 413 -33.53 25.75 5.17
CA ILE A 413 -34.44 26.72 4.54
C ILE A 413 -34.80 27.81 5.53
N ILE A 414 -34.71 29.08 5.12
CA ILE A 414 -35.07 30.24 5.95
C ILE A 414 -36.04 31.18 5.23
N SER A 415 -36.82 31.95 6.01
CA SER A 415 -37.69 33.00 5.47
C SER A 415 -36.92 34.26 5.10
N GLU A 416 -37.50 35.08 4.22
CA GLU A 416 -36.98 36.39 3.84
C GLU A 416 -36.68 37.29 5.05
N LYS A 417 -37.59 37.33 6.03
CA LYS A 417 -37.38 38.09 7.28
C LYS A 417 -36.09 37.66 8.00
N LYS A 418 -35.86 36.35 8.13
CA LYS A 418 -34.65 35.80 8.79
C LYS A 418 -33.38 36.09 7.98
N TYR A 419 -33.47 36.02 6.66
CA TYR A 419 -32.39 36.40 5.74
C TYR A 419 -31.99 37.87 5.90
N LEU A 420 -32.95 38.80 5.88
CA LEU A 420 -32.68 40.24 6.01
C LEU A 420 -32.02 40.58 7.36
N ILE A 421 -32.46 39.93 8.46
CA ILE A 421 -31.83 40.07 9.78
C ILE A 421 -30.38 39.59 9.76
N ARG A 422 -30.13 38.39 9.21
CA ARG A 422 -28.78 37.81 9.15
C ARG A 422 -27.83 38.61 8.24
N LYS A 423 -28.34 39.13 7.11
CA LYS A 423 -27.59 40.00 6.20
C LYS A 423 -27.15 41.30 6.87
N LYS A 424 -28.06 41.97 7.60
CA LYS A 424 -27.74 43.21 8.35
C LYS A 424 -26.70 42.98 9.45
N LYS A 425 -26.77 41.86 10.18
CA LYS A 425 -25.77 41.51 11.22
C LYS A 425 -24.38 41.31 10.64
N LYS A 426 -24.27 40.74 9.44
CA LYS A 426 -23.00 40.50 8.77
C LYS A 426 -22.30 41.79 8.35
N ASN A 427 -23.05 42.81 7.91
CA ASN A 427 -22.48 44.10 7.50
C ASN A 427 -22.01 44.98 8.68
N LYS A 428 -22.29 44.59 9.93
CA LYS A 428 -21.82 45.29 11.14
C LYS A 428 -20.53 44.70 11.72
N LYS A 429 -20.07 43.55 11.22
CA LYS A 429 -18.80 42.92 11.55
C LYS A 429 -17.84 43.10 10.39
#